data_AF-A0A917AXF5-F1
#
_entry.id   AF-A0A917AXF5-F1
#
_cell.length_a   1.000
_cell.length_b   1.000
_cell.length_c   1.000
_cell.angle_alpha   90.00
_cell.angle_beta   90.00
_cell.angle_gamma   90.00
#
_symmetry.space_group_name_H-M   'P 1'
#
loop_
_entity.id
_entity.type
_entity.pdbx_description
1 polymer ?
#
loop_
_entity_poly.entity_id
_entity_poly.type
_entity_poly.pdbx_seq_one_letter_code
_entity_poly.pdbx_strand_id
1 'polypeptide(L)'
;MFHHFLREELTIHDIQVAMEKGDITSKELVMYYLTRIADYDQSGPALHSVLEINPDALFIAEALDHEREMKGIRDPLHGIPVLVKDNIETGDKMHTSAGTLALANYCSEEDAFLVTKLREAGAVILGKTNMTELANAMSSTMWAGYSARGGQTLNPYGDPNLFVGGSSSGSAVSVAANFTVVSVGTETDASILSPAIENSVVGIKPTVGLVSRSGIIPFTYSQDTAGPMARTVTDAAILLGVLTGGDEQDPATYRSEKVDYTAYLDIDGLRVRKSVYFKVRRLTNFYTGDMTNHYSTVLSKC
;
A
#
# COMPACT_ATOMS: atom_id res chain seq x y z
N MET A 1 13.34 20.57 10.46
CA MET A 1 12.20 20.26 11.35
C MET A 1 10.95 20.45 10.51
N PHE A 2 10.11 19.42 10.41
CA PHE A 2 8.89 19.47 9.60
C PHE A 2 7.82 20.36 10.24
N HIS A 3 6.88 20.84 9.42
CA HIS A 3 5.69 21.52 9.91
C HIS A 3 4.93 20.61 10.90
N HIS A 4 4.39 21.18 11.98
CA HIS A 4 3.76 20.42 13.07
C HIS A 4 2.59 19.53 12.63
N PHE A 5 1.99 19.84 11.48
CA PHE A 5 0.94 19.03 10.86
C PHE A 5 1.45 17.66 10.40
N LEU A 6 2.71 17.57 9.95
CA LEU A 6 3.32 16.33 9.44
C LEU A 6 3.63 15.38 10.61
N ARG A 7 2.69 14.48 10.86
CA ARG A 7 2.69 13.49 11.95
C ARG A 7 2.16 12.14 11.46
N GLU A 8 2.25 11.14 12.31
CA GLU A 8 1.70 9.80 12.05
C GLU A 8 0.16 9.82 12.01
N GLU A 9 -0.43 8.79 11.40
CA GLU A 9 -1.88 8.53 11.37
C GLU A 9 -2.72 9.54 10.58
N LEU A 10 -2.09 10.33 9.70
CA LEU A 10 -2.80 11.18 8.73
C LEU A 10 -3.56 10.33 7.71
N THR A 11 -4.80 10.71 7.41
CA THR A 11 -5.62 10.16 6.33
C THR A 11 -5.43 10.95 5.02
N ILE A 12 -5.89 10.42 3.89
CA ILE A 12 -5.90 11.17 2.62
C ILE A 12 -6.67 12.48 2.78
N HIS A 13 -7.80 12.45 3.48
CA HIS A 13 -8.63 13.63 3.71
C HIS A 13 -7.90 14.71 4.51
N ASP A 14 -7.25 14.35 5.62
CA ASP A 14 -6.50 15.30 6.45
C ASP A 14 -5.43 16.02 5.61
N ILE A 15 -4.71 15.25 4.79
CA ILE A 15 -3.64 15.75 3.93
C ILE A 15 -4.19 16.68 2.85
N GLN A 16 -5.27 16.29 2.16
CA GLN A 16 -5.86 17.13 1.12
C GLN A 16 -6.36 18.47 1.69
N VAL A 17 -7.00 18.45 2.86
CA VAL A 17 -7.46 19.67 3.55
C VAL A 17 -6.28 20.58 3.93
N ALA A 18 -5.17 20.00 4.40
CA ALA A 18 -3.99 20.78 4.75
C ALA A 18 -3.28 21.37 3.52
N MET A 19 -3.19 20.62 2.42
CA MET A 19 -2.66 21.13 1.15
C MET A 19 -3.54 22.23 0.54
N GLU A 20 -4.86 22.10 0.63
CA GLU A 20 -5.79 23.14 0.17
C GLU A 20 -5.66 24.45 0.96
N LYS A 21 -5.37 24.36 2.26
CA LYS A 21 -5.10 25.51 3.13
C LYS A 21 -3.71 26.12 2.94
N GLY A 22 -2.81 25.42 2.25
CA GLY A 22 -1.40 25.80 2.15
C GLY A 22 -0.60 25.55 3.43
N ASP A 23 -1.09 24.69 4.33
CA ASP A 23 -0.39 24.34 5.58
C ASP A 23 0.82 23.41 5.31
N ILE A 24 0.72 22.59 4.26
CA ILE A 24 1.79 21.72 3.74
C ILE A 24 1.71 21.62 2.22
N THR A 25 2.79 21.18 1.58
CA THR A 25 2.84 20.80 0.15
C THR A 25 3.06 19.30 -0.04
N SER A 26 2.81 18.78 -1.24
CA SER A 26 3.14 17.41 -1.67
C SER A 26 4.64 17.14 -1.52
N LYS A 27 5.48 18.09 -1.93
CA LYS A 27 6.93 18.00 -1.76
C LYS A 27 7.35 17.85 -0.30
N GLU A 28 6.75 18.63 0.61
CA GLU A 28 7.01 18.53 2.05
C GLU A 28 6.53 17.20 2.64
N LEU A 29 5.37 16.72 2.19
CA LEU A 29 4.84 15.41 2.59
C LEU A 29 5.75 14.26 2.13
N VAL A 30 6.24 14.30 0.89
CA VAL A 30 7.20 13.31 0.36
C VAL A 30 8.50 13.37 1.16
N MET A 31 9.03 14.57 1.43
CA MET A 31 10.24 14.72 2.24
C MET A 31 10.07 14.15 3.65
N TYR A 32 8.88 14.33 4.26
CA TYR A 32 8.54 13.75 5.55
C TYR A 32 8.59 12.22 5.53
N TYR A 33 7.93 11.58 4.55
CA TYR A 33 7.93 10.12 4.46
C TYR A 33 9.31 9.55 4.10
N LEU A 34 10.07 10.20 3.21
CA LEU A 34 11.45 9.80 2.92
C LEU A 34 12.35 9.85 4.16
N THR A 35 12.17 10.87 5.01
CA THR A 35 12.91 10.97 6.27
C THR A 35 12.54 9.83 7.22
N ARG A 36 11.25 9.50 7.34
CA ARG A 36 10.81 8.36 8.16
C ARG A 36 11.36 7.03 7.65
N ILE A 37 11.37 6.82 6.33
CA ILE A 37 11.94 5.62 5.72
C ILE A 37 13.44 5.53 6.05
N ALA A 38 14.18 6.63 5.92
CA ALA A 38 15.59 6.65 6.28
C ALA A 38 15.83 6.31 7.77
N ASP A 39 15.03 6.90 8.67
CA ASP A 39 15.23 6.77 10.11
C ASP A 39 14.78 5.43 10.69
N TYR A 40 13.71 4.84 10.13
CA TYR A 40 13.05 3.66 10.73
C TYR A 40 13.04 2.40 9.84
N ASP A 41 13.07 2.56 8.52
CA ASP A 41 13.04 1.41 7.59
C ASP A 41 14.46 0.94 7.26
N GLN A 42 15.36 1.88 6.98
CA GLN A 42 16.73 1.66 6.56
C GLN A 42 17.74 1.76 7.72
N SER A 43 17.31 2.35 8.83
CA SER A 43 18.07 2.53 10.06
C SER A 43 17.16 2.26 11.27
N GLY A 44 17.67 2.49 12.49
CA GLY A 44 16.88 2.34 13.71
C GLY A 44 16.35 0.90 13.86
N PRO A 45 15.02 0.67 13.89
CA PRO A 45 14.43 -0.67 13.88
C PRO A 45 14.74 -1.52 12.65
N ALA A 46 15.18 -0.89 11.54
CA ALA A 46 15.52 -1.54 10.28
C ALA A 46 14.41 -2.47 9.76
N LEU A 47 13.23 -1.90 9.50
CA LEU A 47 12.06 -2.68 9.10
C LEU A 47 12.17 -3.33 7.71
N HIS A 48 13.07 -2.86 6.84
CA HIS A 48 13.32 -3.41 5.50
C HIS A 48 12.04 -3.65 4.67
N SER A 49 11.10 -2.71 4.77
CA SER A 49 9.81 -2.75 4.08
C SER A 49 9.82 -2.00 2.76
N VAL A 50 10.70 -1.01 2.59
CA VAL A 50 10.91 -0.27 1.34
C VAL A 50 12.17 -0.80 0.67
N LEU A 51 12.01 -1.32 -0.55
CA LEU A 51 13.09 -1.94 -1.31
C LEU A 51 13.86 -0.90 -2.13
N GLU A 52 13.16 0.08 -2.68
CA GLU A 52 13.72 1.08 -3.58
C GLU A 52 12.89 2.37 -3.54
N ILE A 53 13.54 3.53 -3.60
CA ILE A 53 12.88 4.84 -3.66
C ILE A 53 12.91 5.34 -5.10
N ASN A 54 11.82 5.97 -5.53
CA ASN A 54 11.79 6.65 -6.82
C ASN A 54 12.70 7.89 -6.77
N PRO A 55 13.79 7.94 -7.55
CA PRO A 55 14.73 9.06 -7.51
C PRO A 55 14.08 10.39 -7.95
N ASP A 56 12.98 10.33 -8.69
CA ASP A 56 12.28 11.50 -9.21
C ASP A 56 11.07 11.92 -8.34
N ALA A 57 10.78 11.21 -7.23
CA ALA A 57 9.58 11.44 -6.39
C ALA A 57 9.42 12.88 -5.91
N LEU A 58 10.49 13.53 -5.47
CA LEU A 58 10.46 14.92 -5.00
C LEU A 58 10.12 15.91 -6.12
N PHE A 59 10.64 15.68 -7.33
CA PHE A 59 10.37 16.54 -8.50
C PHE A 59 8.93 16.35 -9.00
N ILE A 60 8.43 15.11 -8.98
CA ILE A 60 7.04 14.80 -9.32
C ILE A 60 6.10 15.49 -8.31
N ALA A 61 6.43 15.41 -7.02
CA ALA A 61 5.64 16.05 -5.98
C ALA A 61 5.57 17.58 -6.15
N GLU A 62 6.71 18.23 -6.42
CA GLU A 62 6.79 19.67 -6.70
C GLU A 62 5.99 20.07 -7.95
N ALA A 63 6.03 19.26 -9.01
CA ALA A 63 5.22 19.50 -10.20
C ALA A 63 3.71 19.42 -9.90
N LEU A 64 3.28 18.50 -9.04
CA LEU A 64 1.89 18.36 -8.62
C LEU A 64 1.44 19.49 -7.67
N ASP A 65 2.36 20.08 -6.90
CA ASP A 65 2.09 21.29 -6.13
C ASP A 65 1.77 22.47 -7.05
N HIS A 66 2.61 22.70 -8.08
CA HIS A 66 2.34 23.72 -9.09
C HIS A 66 1.05 23.45 -9.88
N GLU A 67 0.76 22.19 -10.17
CA GLU A 67 -0.49 21.85 -10.84
C GLU A 67 -1.71 22.16 -9.96
N ARG A 68 -1.65 21.85 -8.67
CA ARG A 68 -2.72 22.16 -7.71
C ARG A 68 -3.03 23.66 -7.72
N GLU A 69 -2.00 24.51 -7.69
CA GLU A 69 -2.16 25.97 -7.72
C GLU A 69 -2.80 26.46 -9.03
N MET A 70 -2.39 25.88 -10.16
CA MET A 70 -2.76 26.38 -11.49
C MET A 70 -4.08 25.81 -12.03
N LYS A 71 -4.40 24.55 -11.70
CA LYS A 71 -5.51 23.78 -12.30
C LYS A 71 -6.43 23.13 -11.27
N GLY A 72 -6.02 23.06 -10.00
CA GLY A 72 -6.71 22.27 -8.97
C GLY A 72 -6.27 20.80 -8.95
N ILE A 73 -6.89 20.02 -8.07
CA ILE A 73 -6.59 18.59 -7.92
C ILE A 73 -7.27 17.74 -9.00
N ARG A 74 -6.62 16.63 -9.38
CA ARG A 74 -7.19 15.63 -10.30
C ARG A 74 -8.17 14.67 -9.61
N ASP A 75 -7.83 14.29 -8.38
CA ASP A 75 -8.47 13.23 -7.60
C ASP A 75 -8.06 13.42 -6.12
N PRO A 76 -8.75 12.81 -5.13
CA PRO A 76 -8.26 12.74 -3.75
C PRO A 76 -6.81 12.25 -3.58
N LEU A 77 -6.26 11.50 -4.54
CA LEU A 77 -4.85 11.09 -4.54
C LEU A 77 -3.86 12.14 -5.07
N HIS A 78 -4.30 13.34 -5.49
CA HIS A 78 -3.42 14.37 -6.05
C HIS A 78 -2.36 14.82 -5.04
N GLY A 79 -1.08 14.54 -5.32
CA GLY A 79 0.05 14.82 -4.43
C GLY A 79 0.22 13.82 -3.27
N ILE A 80 -0.54 12.72 -3.24
CA ILE A 80 -0.41 11.70 -2.21
C ILE A 80 0.70 10.71 -2.62
N PRO A 81 1.72 10.47 -1.77
CA PRO A 81 2.73 9.45 -2.04
C PRO A 81 2.17 8.05 -1.81
N VAL A 82 2.40 7.16 -2.78
CA VAL A 82 1.95 5.76 -2.79
C VAL A 82 3.16 4.85 -3.00
N LEU A 83 3.25 3.79 -2.21
CA LEU A 83 4.21 2.72 -2.44
C LEU A 83 3.56 1.56 -3.18
N VAL A 84 4.26 0.98 -4.15
CA VAL A 84 3.78 -0.19 -4.90
C VAL A 84 4.67 -1.40 -4.60
N LYS A 85 4.12 -2.60 -4.60
CA LYS A 85 4.89 -3.84 -4.44
C LYS A 85 5.89 -4.02 -5.58
N ASP A 86 7.06 -4.57 -5.29
CA ASP A 86 8.17 -4.74 -6.26
C ASP A 86 7.88 -5.68 -7.45
N ASN A 87 6.74 -6.36 -7.46
CA ASN A 87 6.29 -7.11 -8.63
C ASN A 87 5.39 -6.30 -9.59
N ILE A 88 5.21 -5.01 -9.35
CA ILE A 88 4.41 -4.10 -10.17
C ILE A 88 5.36 -3.20 -10.95
N GLU A 89 5.22 -3.16 -12.28
CA GLU A 89 6.05 -2.35 -13.17
C GLU A 89 5.77 -0.86 -13.05
N THR A 90 6.83 -0.06 -13.20
CA THR A 90 6.78 1.41 -13.33
C THR A 90 7.75 1.80 -14.42
N GLY A 91 7.37 2.75 -15.29
CA GLY A 91 8.27 3.37 -16.27
C GLY A 91 9.23 4.41 -15.64
N ASP A 92 9.39 4.40 -14.30
CA ASP A 92 10.36 5.23 -13.58
C ASP A 92 11.76 4.58 -13.61
N LYS A 93 12.76 5.28 -13.07
CA LYS A 93 14.12 4.76 -12.84
C LYS A 93 14.19 3.85 -11.61
N MET A 94 13.29 2.87 -11.53
CA MET A 94 13.21 1.87 -10.46
C MET A 94 13.08 0.48 -11.06
N HIS A 95 13.51 -0.53 -10.31
CA HIS A 95 13.49 -1.90 -10.77
C HIS A 95 12.16 -2.58 -10.42
N THR A 96 11.83 -3.63 -11.16
CA THR A 96 10.69 -4.51 -10.86
C THR A 96 11.22 -5.93 -10.75
N SER A 97 11.65 -6.33 -9.54
CA SER A 97 12.46 -7.54 -9.38
C SER A 97 11.72 -8.75 -8.81
N ALA A 98 10.49 -8.55 -8.32
CA ALA A 98 9.76 -9.49 -7.47
C ALA A 98 10.61 -10.03 -6.30
N GLY A 99 11.49 -9.20 -5.75
CA GLY A 99 12.45 -9.54 -4.69
C GLY A 99 13.68 -10.34 -5.13
N THR A 100 13.80 -10.70 -6.41
CA THR A 100 14.86 -11.60 -6.89
C THR A 100 16.16 -10.86 -7.23
N LEU A 101 17.29 -11.56 -7.12
CA LEU A 101 18.55 -11.08 -7.68
C LEU A 101 18.62 -11.24 -9.22
N ALA A 102 17.86 -12.20 -9.78
CA ALA A 102 17.83 -12.45 -11.22
C ALA A 102 17.27 -11.25 -12.02
N LEU A 103 16.34 -10.52 -11.42
CA LEU A 103 15.71 -9.32 -12.01
C LEU A 103 16.18 -8.02 -11.31
N ALA A 104 17.28 -8.04 -10.56
CA ALA A 104 17.74 -6.87 -9.80
C ALA A 104 18.14 -5.68 -10.68
N ASN A 105 18.37 -5.89 -11.98
CA ASN A 105 18.67 -4.86 -12.98
C ASN A 105 17.55 -4.68 -14.02
N TYR A 106 16.37 -5.27 -13.80
CA TYR A 106 15.23 -5.10 -14.70
C TYR A 106 14.45 -3.83 -14.36
N CYS A 107 14.47 -2.86 -15.27
CA CYS A 107 13.62 -1.68 -15.27
C CYS A 107 12.63 -1.80 -16.43
N SER A 108 11.33 -1.59 -16.17
CA SER A 108 10.32 -1.58 -17.24
C SER A 108 10.39 -0.26 -18.00
N GLU A 109 10.09 -0.29 -19.30
CA GLU A 109 9.93 0.92 -20.12
C GLU A 109 8.53 1.53 -19.96
N GLU A 110 7.56 0.75 -19.46
CA GLU A 110 6.16 1.14 -19.34
C GLU A 110 5.67 1.02 -17.89
N ASP A 111 4.63 1.79 -17.57
CA ASP A 111 3.90 1.62 -16.32
C ASP A 111 2.97 0.40 -16.42
N ALA A 112 2.82 -0.33 -15.31
CA ALA A 112 1.66 -1.21 -15.16
C ALA A 112 0.36 -0.40 -15.31
N PHE A 113 -0.72 -1.01 -15.79
CA PHE A 113 -1.99 -0.31 -16.01
C PHE A 113 -2.47 0.45 -14.76
N LEU A 114 -2.35 -0.18 -13.59
CA LEU A 114 -2.70 0.43 -12.31
C LEU A 114 -1.81 1.61 -11.93
N VAL A 115 -0.55 1.62 -12.37
CA VAL A 115 0.39 2.73 -12.13
C VAL A 115 0.04 3.91 -13.03
N THR A 116 -0.34 3.65 -14.29
CA THR A 116 -0.90 4.70 -15.16
C THR A 116 -2.12 5.36 -14.51
N LYS A 117 -3.05 4.56 -13.96
CA LYS A 117 -4.23 5.07 -13.22
C LYS A 117 -3.85 5.92 -12.01
N LEU A 118 -2.86 5.49 -11.23
CA LEU A 118 -2.34 6.27 -10.10
C LEU A 118 -1.80 7.63 -10.56
N ARG A 119 -1.04 7.69 -11.66
CA ARG A 119 -0.55 8.95 -12.22
C ARG A 119 -1.65 9.83 -12.78
N GLU A 120 -2.66 9.24 -13.44
CA GLU A 120 -3.85 9.95 -13.90
C GLU A 120 -4.59 10.62 -12.72
N ALA A 121 -4.63 9.97 -11.55
CA ALA A 121 -5.16 10.52 -10.31
C ALA A 121 -4.22 11.55 -9.63
N GLY A 122 -3.00 11.73 -10.14
CA GLY A 122 -2.02 12.65 -9.56
C GLY A 122 -1.30 12.11 -8.33
N ALA A 123 -1.25 10.79 -8.13
CA ALA A 123 -0.44 10.19 -7.07
C ALA A 123 1.07 10.29 -7.37
N VAL A 124 1.88 10.39 -6.31
CA VAL A 124 3.34 10.30 -6.40
C VAL A 124 3.75 8.85 -6.13
N ILE A 125 4.30 8.15 -7.11
CA ILE A 125 4.89 6.82 -6.85
C ILE A 125 6.18 7.01 -6.06
N LEU A 126 6.12 6.76 -4.75
CA LEU A 126 7.23 7.02 -3.82
C LEU A 126 8.37 6.01 -3.99
N GLY A 127 8.06 4.78 -4.37
CA GLY A 127 9.01 3.68 -4.36
C GLY A 127 8.39 2.30 -4.51
N LYS A 128 9.25 1.28 -4.41
CA LYS A 128 8.92 -0.13 -4.38
C LYS A 128 9.01 -0.67 -2.96
N THR A 129 8.04 -1.48 -2.57
CA THR A 129 8.05 -2.20 -1.29
C THR A 129 8.64 -3.59 -1.45
N ASN A 130 9.39 -4.01 -0.43
CA ASN A 130 9.89 -5.37 -0.34
C ASN A 130 8.71 -6.36 -0.24
N MET A 131 8.97 -7.61 -0.59
CA MET A 131 7.96 -8.65 -0.66
C MET A 131 8.58 -10.01 -0.37
N THR A 132 7.73 -10.99 -0.10
CA THR A 132 8.18 -12.40 -0.09
C THR A 132 8.54 -12.80 -1.53
N GLU A 133 9.78 -13.21 -1.78
CA GLU A 133 10.36 -13.40 -3.12
C GLU A 133 9.48 -14.25 -4.05
N LEU A 134 9.34 -13.82 -5.31
CA LEU A 134 8.44 -14.40 -6.31
C LEU A 134 7.01 -14.65 -5.77
N ALA A 135 6.50 -13.72 -4.98
CA ALA A 135 5.19 -13.82 -4.34
C ALA A 135 5.01 -15.12 -3.53
N ASN A 136 6.07 -15.56 -2.84
CA ASN A 136 6.13 -16.81 -2.07
C ASN A 136 6.18 -18.10 -2.92
N ALA A 137 6.65 -18.01 -4.17
CA ALA A 137 6.82 -19.17 -5.07
C ALA A 137 8.20 -19.87 -4.97
N MET A 138 9.10 -19.42 -4.10
CA MET A 138 10.50 -19.89 -4.08
C MET A 138 10.72 -21.20 -3.30
N SER A 139 10.17 -21.30 -2.08
CA SER A 139 10.40 -22.44 -1.20
C SER A 139 9.32 -22.56 -0.14
N SER A 140 8.96 -23.80 0.20
CA SER A 140 8.03 -24.10 1.30
C SER A 140 8.56 -23.73 2.70
N THR A 141 9.85 -23.43 2.83
CA THR A 141 10.50 -23.05 4.10
C THR A 141 10.95 -21.59 4.12
N MET A 142 10.63 -20.81 3.09
CA MET A 142 10.96 -19.39 3.07
C MET A 142 10.11 -18.64 4.08
N TRP A 143 10.74 -17.77 4.88
CA TRP A 143 10.00 -16.95 5.82
C TRP A 143 9.29 -15.82 5.08
N ALA A 144 8.08 -15.48 5.53
CA ALA A 144 7.33 -14.38 4.93
C ALA A 144 8.08 -13.05 5.13
N GLY A 145 8.06 -12.21 4.10
CA GLY A 145 8.78 -10.94 4.06
C GLY A 145 10.26 -11.04 3.67
N TYR A 146 10.80 -12.24 3.46
CA TYR A 146 12.16 -12.41 2.95
C TYR A 146 12.21 -12.29 1.42
N SER A 147 13.19 -11.53 0.92
CA SER A 147 13.69 -11.66 -0.43
C SER A 147 15.21 -11.55 -0.51
N ALA A 148 15.82 -12.18 -1.50
CA ALA A 148 17.26 -12.14 -1.71
C ALA A 148 17.77 -10.72 -2.01
N ARG A 149 16.96 -9.88 -2.67
CA ARG A 149 17.31 -8.48 -2.95
C ARG A 149 17.07 -7.55 -1.77
N GLY A 150 15.96 -7.73 -1.05
CA GLY A 150 15.49 -6.80 -0.01
C GLY A 150 15.80 -7.20 1.43
N GLY A 151 16.28 -8.42 1.65
CA GLY A 151 16.42 -8.98 2.99
C GLY A 151 15.06 -9.30 3.62
N GLN A 152 15.02 -9.34 4.94
CA GLN A 152 13.84 -9.71 5.73
C GLN A 152 13.08 -8.47 6.20
N THR A 153 11.87 -8.27 5.68
CA THR A 153 10.93 -7.29 6.24
C THR A 153 10.50 -7.70 7.65
N LEU A 154 10.53 -6.77 8.60
CA LEU A 154 10.14 -7.01 10.00
C LEU A 154 8.78 -6.40 10.32
N ASN A 155 8.06 -7.03 11.26
CA ASN A 155 6.79 -6.52 11.76
C ASN A 155 7.03 -5.27 12.65
N PRO A 156 6.33 -4.14 12.43
CA PRO A 156 6.60 -2.89 13.13
C PRO A 156 6.14 -2.86 14.59
N TYR A 157 5.45 -3.89 15.08
CA TYR A 157 4.95 -3.96 16.47
C TYR A 157 5.98 -4.41 17.51
N GLY A 158 7.27 -4.42 17.15
CA GLY A 158 8.40 -4.38 18.08
C GLY A 158 9.04 -5.72 18.45
N ASP A 159 8.41 -6.86 18.17
CA ASP A 159 9.06 -8.17 18.28
C ASP A 159 9.45 -8.69 16.88
N PRO A 160 10.76 -8.85 16.60
CA PRO A 160 11.25 -9.28 15.28
C PRO A 160 10.85 -10.72 14.93
N ASN A 161 10.33 -11.50 15.88
CA ASN A 161 9.84 -12.86 15.63
C ASN A 161 8.35 -12.91 15.29
N LEU A 162 7.63 -11.77 15.38
CA LEU A 162 6.24 -11.72 14.93
C LEU A 162 6.18 -12.03 13.45
N PHE A 163 5.24 -12.91 13.10
CA PHE A 163 4.96 -13.18 11.71
C PHE A 163 4.50 -11.89 11.02
N VAL A 164 5.14 -11.53 9.91
CA VAL A 164 4.83 -10.30 9.17
C VAL A 164 3.75 -10.52 8.11
N GLY A 165 3.37 -11.77 7.84
CA GLY A 165 2.52 -12.13 6.71
C GLY A 165 3.20 -11.90 5.37
N GLY A 166 2.56 -12.32 4.29
CA GLY A 166 3.12 -12.16 2.95
C GLY A 166 2.17 -12.66 1.87
N SER A 167 2.43 -12.39 0.59
CA SER A 167 3.70 -11.88 0.08
C SER A 167 3.85 -10.36 0.03
N SER A 168 2.79 -9.56 0.21
CA SER A 168 2.85 -8.08 0.23
C SER A 168 3.32 -7.49 1.56
N SER A 169 4.37 -8.09 2.14
CA SER A 169 4.87 -7.77 3.49
C SER A 169 5.30 -6.32 3.61
N GLY A 170 6.16 -5.83 2.71
CA GLY A 170 6.64 -4.45 2.74
C GLY A 170 5.52 -3.43 2.54
N SER A 171 4.53 -3.73 1.68
CA SER A 171 3.38 -2.87 1.45
C SER A 171 2.54 -2.66 2.72
N ALA A 172 2.31 -3.72 3.49
CA ALA A 172 1.59 -3.64 4.76
C ALA A 172 2.39 -2.90 5.84
N VAL A 173 3.66 -3.27 6.01
CA VAL A 173 4.55 -2.66 7.00
C VAL A 173 4.75 -1.17 6.73
N SER A 174 4.91 -0.77 5.46
CA SER A 174 5.06 0.65 5.10
C SER A 174 3.83 1.49 5.48
N VAL A 175 2.63 0.92 5.38
CA VAL A 175 1.40 1.59 5.80
C VAL A 175 1.31 1.64 7.33
N ALA A 176 1.59 0.53 8.01
CA ALA A 176 1.55 0.43 9.47
C ALA A 176 2.58 1.36 10.16
N ALA A 177 3.78 1.47 9.60
CA ALA A 177 4.88 2.29 10.12
C ALA A 177 4.83 3.77 9.69
N ASN A 178 3.78 4.18 8.96
CA ASN A 178 3.63 5.54 8.42
C ASN A 178 4.79 5.95 7.49
N PHE A 179 5.18 5.09 6.56
CA PHE A 179 6.08 5.41 5.44
C PHE A 179 5.31 5.84 4.19
N THR A 180 4.01 5.61 4.18
CA THR A 180 3.05 6.12 3.20
C THR A 180 1.65 6.13 3.83
N VAL A 181 0.69 6.80 3.20
CA VAL A 181 -0.72 6.72 3.59
C VAL A 181 -1.36 5.44 3.08
N VAL A 182 -1.03 5.07 1.84
CA VAL A 182 -1.59 3.92 1.14
C VAL A 182 -0.54 3.22 0.29
N SER A 183 -0.68 1.91 0.13
CA SER A 183 0.19 1.13 -0.75
C SER A 183 -0.62 0.14 -1.59
N VAL A 184 0.01 -0.41 -2.62
CA VAL A 184 -0.59 -1.42 -3.49
C VAL A 184 0.12 -2.75 -3.27
N GLY A 185 -0.63 -3.75 -2.83
CA GLY A 185 -0.21 -5.15 -2.74
C GLY A 185 -0.77 -5.98 -3.88
N THR A 186 -0.33 -7.24 -3.96
CA THR A 186 -0.87 -8.25 -4.89
C THR A 186 -1.20 -9.54 -4.16
N GLU A 187 -2.28 -10.20 -4.58
CA GLU A 187 -2.74 -11.44 -3.98
C GLU A 187 -3.12 -12.51 -5.00
N THR A 188 -2.54 -13.69 -4.78
CA THR A 188 -2.97 -14.97 -5.35
C THR A 188 -3.83 -15.72 -4.33
N ASP A 189 -3.26 -15.94 -3.14
CA ASP A 189 -3.91 -16.53 -1.97
C ASP A 189 -3.36 -15.85 -0.72
N ALA A 190 -4.22 -15.08 -0.03
CA ALA A 190 -3.94 -14.32 1.19
C ALA A 190 -2.79 -13.28 1.13
N SER A 191 -2.15 -13.07 0.00
CA SER A 191 -0.95 -12.21 -0.11
C SER A 191 -1.16 -10.70 0.08
N ILE A 192 -2.40 -10.22 0.18
CA ILE A 192 -2.80 -8.90 0.67
C ILE A 192 -3.40 -9.06 2.08
N LEU A 193 -4.32 -10.00 2.28
CA LEU A 193 -5.07 -10.15 3.53
C LEU A 193 -4.22 -10.61 4.72
N SER A 194 -3.33 -11.60 4.52
CA SER A 194 -2.42 -12.08 5.56
C SER A 194 -1.51 -10.96 6.08
N PRO A 195 -0.70 -10.26 5.26
CA PRO A 195 0.13 -9.19 5.79
C PRO A 195 -0.71 -8.00 6.31
N ALA A 196 -1.92 -7.76 5.80
CA ALA A 196 -2.80 -6.74 6.37
C ALA A 196 -3.21 -7.07 7.82
N ILE A 197 -3.63 -8.31 8.07
CA ILE A 197 -4.03 -8.79 9.41
C ILE A 197 -2.85 -8.73 10.39
N GLU A 198 -1.69 -9.25 9.98
CA GLU A 198 -0.51 -9.33 10.86
C GLU A 198 0.10 -7.97 11.19
N ASN A 199 -0.11 -6.96 10.35
CA ASN A 199 0.39 -5.60 10.56
C ASN A 199 -0.74 -4.60 10.90
N SER A 200 -1.93 -5.08 11.29
CA SER A 200 -3.07 -4.28 11.74
C SER A 200 -3.41 -3.10 10.80
N VAL A 201 -3.43 -3.37 9.50
CA VAL A 201 -3.88 -2.43 8.46
C VAL A 201 -5.07 -3.01 7.69
N VAL A 202 -5.77 -2.16 6.95
CA VAL A 202 -6.81 -2.59 6.01
C VAL A 202 -6.15 -3.07 4.73
N GLY A 203 -6.55 -4.24 4.25
CA GLY A 203 -6.22 -4.75 2.92
C GLY A 203 -7.48 -5.22 2.21
N ILE A 204 -7.64 -4.84 0.94
CA ILE A 204 -8.77 -5.30 0.12
C ILE A 204 -8.23 -6.18 -1.01
N LYS A 205 -8.63 -7.46 -1.01
CA LYS A 205 -8.45 -8.34 -2.17
C LYS A 205 -9.71 -8.26 -3.04
N PRO A 206 -9.69 -7.51 -4.16
CA PRO A 206 -10.87 -7.38 -5.00
C PRO A 206 -11.23 -8.69 -5.73
N THR A 207 -12.37 -8.69 -6.40
CA THR A 207 -12.72 -9.73 -7.38
C THR A 207 -11.66 -9.77 -8.48
N VAL A 208 -11.23 -10.97 -8.88
CA VAL A 208 -10.29 -11.13 -10.02
C VAL A 208 -10.91 -10.51 -11.26
N GLY A 209 -10.16 -9.64 -11.93
CA GLY A 209 -10.63 -8.85 -13.06
C GLY A 209 -11.17 -7.47 -12.69
N LEU A 210 -11.28 -7.10 -11.42
CA LEU A 210 -11.67 -5.72 -11.07
C LEU A 210 -10.51 -4.73 -11.28
N VAL A 211 -9.28 -5.14 -10.99
CA VAL A 211 -8.05 -4.38 -11.26
C VAL A 211 -7.25 -5.15 -12.29
N SER A 212 -6.78 -4.46 -13.34
CA SER A 212 -5.92 -5.05 -14.37
C SER A 212 -4.61 -5.57 -13.77
N ARG A 213 -4.11 -6.66 -14.34
CA ARG A 213 -2.85 -7.32 -13.97
C ARG A 213 -1.73 -7.07 -14.99
N SER A 214 -1.99 -6.26 -16.02
CA SER A 214 -0.98 -5.86 -17.00
C SER A 214 0.16 -5.10 -16.32
N GLY A 215 1.40 -5.49 -16.61
CA GLY A 215 2.61 -4.97 -15.96
C GLY A 215 2.80 -5.46 -14.52
N ILE A 216 2.23 -6.61 -14.14
CA ILE A 216 2.53 -7.28 -12.86
C ILE A 216 3.22 -8.61 -13.15
N ILE A 217 4.37 -8.86 -12.52
CA ILE A 217 5.02 -10.19 -12.58
C ILE A 217 4.05 -11.20 -11.94
N PRO A 218 3.51 -12.15 -12.72
CA PRO A 218 2.37 -12.96 -12.30
C PRO A 218 2.77 -14.18 -11.48
N PHE A 219 1.80 -14.76 -10.79
CA PHE A 219 1.84 -16.11 -10.24
C PHE A 219 0.82 -17.01 -10.96
N THR A 220 -0.47 -16.64 -10.98
CA THR A 220 -1.54 -17.37 -11.68
C THR A 220 -2.69 -16.46 -12.11
N TYR A 221 -3.01 -16.50 -13.40
CA TYR A 221 -4.11 -15.73 -13.99
C TYR A 221 -5.50 -16.06 -13.42
N SER A 222 -5.67 -17.17 -12.71
CA SER A 222 -6.98 -17.55 -12.17
C SER A 222 -7.31 -16.87 -10.83
N GLN A 223 -6.29 -16.36 -10.11
CA GLN A 223 -6.45 -15.86 -8.75
C GLN A 223 -5.80 -14.50 -8.52
N ASP A 224 -4.77 -14.16 -9.32
CA ASP A 224 -4.01 -12.94 -9.12
C ASP A 224 -4.88 -11.69 -9.25
N THR A 225 -4.67 -10.76 -8.31
CA THR A 225 -5.21 -9.41 -8.39
C THR A 225 -4.37 -8.46 -7.55
N ALA A 226 -4.23 -7.20 -7.98
CA ALA A 226 -3.71 -6.14 -7.15
C ALA A 226 -4.81 -5.54 -6.27
N GLY A 227 -4.42 -4.96 -5.13
CA GLY A 227 -5.39 -4.35 -4.23
C GLY A 227 -4.77 -3.35 -3.27
N PRO A 228 -5.59 -2.45 -2.73
CA PRO A 228 -5.15 -1.39 -1.84
C PRO A 228 -4.83 -1.92 -0.44
N MET A 229 -3.87 -1.27 0.20
CA MET A 229 -3.58 -1.40 1.62
C MET A 229 -3.50 -0.01 2.25
N ALA A 230 -4.16 0.20 3.39
CA ALA A 230 -4.23 1.51 4.06
C ALA A 230 -4.51 1.34 5.56
N ARG A 231 -4.35 2.40 6.36
CA ARG A 231 -4.70 2.36 7.79
C ARG A 231 -6.20 2.46 8.05
N THR A 232 -6.96 3.02 7.10
CA THR A 232 -8.41 3.20 7.20
C THR A 232 -9.14 2.56 6.02
N VAL A 233 -10.40 2.16 6.25
CA VAL A 233 -11.27 1.62 5.18
C VAL A 233 -11.53 2.68 4.11
N THR A 234 -11.71 3.93 4.52
CA THR A 234 -11.92 5.07 3.62
C THR A 234 -10.74 5.27 2.68
N ASP A 235 -9.51 5.30 3.19
CA ASP A 235 -8.32 5.46 2.35
C ASP A 235 -8.12 4.26 1.40
N ALA A 236 -8.41 3.03 1.87
CA ALA A 236 -8.39 1.85 1.02
C ALA A 236 -9.45 1.89 -0.08
N ALA A 237 -10.65 2.42 0.20
CA ALA A 237 -11.72 2.57 -0.78
C ALA A 237 -11.43 3.64 -1.83
N ILE A 238 -10.83 4.78 -1.43
CA ILE A 238 -10.32 5.80 -2.36
C ILE A 238 -9.32 5.17 -3.33
N LEU A 239 -8.32 4.48 -2.80
CA LEU A 239 -7.30 3.82 -3.63
C LEU A 239 -7.93 2.75 -4.53
N LEU A 240 -8.86 1.93 -4.02
CA LEU A 240 -9.55 0.93 -4.85
C LEU A 240 -10.20 1.56 -6.07
N GLY A 241 -10.95 2.66 -5.90
CA GLY A 241 -11.63 3.35 -6.99
C GLY A 241 -10.68 3.81 -8.09
N VAL A 242 -9.48 4.28 -7.72
CA VAL A 242 -8.43 4.67 -8.67
C VAL A 242 -7.87 3.46 -9.42
N LEU A 243 -7.65 2.33 -8.75
CA LEU A 243 -7.06 1.13 -9.37
C LEU A 243 -8.01 0.41 -10.35
N THR A 244 -9.33 0.60 -10.22
CA THR A 244 -10.33 -0.09 -11.06
C THR A 244 -10.44 0.46 -12.48
N GLY A 245 -10.74 -0.42 -13.43
CA GLY A 245 -11.02 -0.07 -14.82
C GLY A 245 -10.77 -1.22 -15.79
N GLY A 246 -11.39 -1.15 -16.97
CA GLY A 246 -11.17 -2.09 -18.06
C GLY A 246 -9.85 -1.84 -18.78
N ASP A 247 -9.18 -2.93 -19.12
CA ASP A 247 -7.90 -2.97 -19.85
C ASP A 247 -7.99 -4.03 -20.96
N GLU A 248 -7.79 -3.62 -22.21
CA GLU A 248 -7.82 -4.53 -23.37
C GLU A 248 -6.69 -5.58 -23.33
N GLN A 249 -5.59 -5.30 -22.61
CA GLN A 249 -4.48 -6.22 -22.43
C GLN A 249 -4.75 -7.27 -21.34
N ASP A 250 -5.77 -7.06 -20.51
CA ASP A 250 -6.20 -8.00 -19.48
C ASP A 250 -7.67 -8.41 -19.68
N PRO A 251 -7.96 -9.52 -20.39
CA PRO A 251 -9.31 -9.99 -20.64
C PRO A 251 -10.16 -10.27 -19.39
N ALA A 252 -9.56 -10.46 -18.21
CA ALA A 252 -10.33 -10.62 -16.98
C ALA A 252 -11.09 -9.34 -16.61
N THR A 253 -10.66 -8.19 -17.11
CA THR A 253 -11.22 -6.87 -16.80
C THR A 253 -12.40 -6.44 -17.67
N TYR A 254 -12.91 -7.33 -18.53
CA TYR A 254 -14.01 -7.01 -19.46
C TYR A 254 -15.31 -6.51 -18.80
N ARG A 255 -15.49 -6.67 -17.48
CA ARG A 255 -16.60 -6.13 -16.68
C ARG A 255 -16.17 -5.07 -15.67
N SER A 256 -14.90 -4.70 -15.65
CA SER A 256 -14.41 -3.67 -14.75
C SER A 256 -14.73 -2.29 -15.30
N GLU A 257 -15.28 -1.46 -14.44
CA GLU A 257 -15.58 -0.07 -14.71
C GLU A 257 -14.99 0.77 -13.58
N LYS A 258 -14.66 2.03 -13.88
CA LYS A 258 -14.23 2.97 -12.84
C LYS A 258 -15.41 3.27 -11.93
N VAL A 259 -15.28 2.97 -10.63
CA VAL A 259 -16.32 3.18 -9.63
C VAL A 259 -15.75 3.93 -8.42
N ASP A 260 -16.48 4.92 -7.92
CA ASP A 260 -16.20 5.52 -6.61
C ASP A 260 -16.74 4.61 -5.50
N TYR A 261 -15.83 3.91 -4.82
CA TYR A 261 -16.18 3.00 -3.72
C TYR A 261 -16.52 3.74 -2.42
N THR A 262 -16.12 5.01 -2.28
CA THR A 262 -16.36 5.78 -1.06
C THR A 262 -17.83 6.10 -0.87
N ALA A 263 -18.59 6.20 -1.96
CA ALA A 263 -20.04 6.41 -1.96
C ALA A 263 -20.85 5.27 -1.29
N TYR A 264 -20.22 4.11 -1.05
CA TYR A 264 -20.85 2.95 -0.41
C TYR A 264 -20.39 2.73 1.05
N LEU A 265 -19.58 3.63 1.60
CA LEU A 265 -19.17 3.56 3.00
C LEU A 265 -20.35 3.94 3.90
N ASP A 266 -20.69 3.04 4.82
CA ASP A 266 -21.77 3.21 5.78
C ASP A 266 -21.27 2.73 7.15
N ILE A 267 -21.12 3.67 8.08
CA ILE A 267 -20.71 3.40 9.46
C ILE A 267 -21.68 2.45 10.18
N ASP A 268 -22.95 2.41 9.75
CA ASP A 268 -23.99 1.54 10.28
C ASP A 268 -24.17 0.24 9.48
N GLY A 269 -23.41 0.05 8.39
CA GLY A 269 -23.59 -1.05 7.44
C GLY A 269 -23.44 -2.45 8.04
N LEU A 270 -22.69 -2.58 9.14
CA LEU A 270 -22.50 -3.83 9.89
C LEU A 270 -23.56 -4.08 10.97
N ARG A 271 -24.41 -3.11 11.32
CA ARG A 271 -25.52 -3.32 12.27
C ARG A 271 -26.59 -4.25 11.71
N VAL A 272 -26.69 -4.38 10.39
CA VAL A 272 -27.76 -5.12 9.70
C VAL A 272 -27.30 -6.50 9.19
N ARG A 273 -25.99 -6.76 9.12
CA ARG A 273 -25.44 -8.04 8.63
C ARG A 273 -24.54 -8.65 9.70
N LYS A 274 -24.99 -9.77 10.29
CA LYS A 274 -24.18 -10.57 11.23
C LYS A 274 -22.85 -10.94 10.55
N SER A 275 -21.78 -10.24 10.90
CA SER A 275 -20.43 -10.65 10.55
C SER A 275 -20.15 -12.03 11.14
N VAL A 276 -19.67 -12.94 10.29
CA VAL A 276 -19.12 -14.22 10.72
C VAL A 276 -17.82 -13.91 11.44
N TYR A 277 -17.89 -13.78 12.77
CA TYR A 277 -16.70 -13.83 13.61
C TYR A 277 -16.17 -15.27 13.61
N PHE A 278 -14.95 -15.48 13.12
CA PHE A 278 -14.21 -16.67 13.54
C PHE A 278 -13.97 -16.55 15.04
N LYS A 279 -14.71 -17.36 15.79
CA LYS A 279 -14.52 -17.53 17.23
C LYS A 279 -13.15 -18.17 17.45
N VAL A 280 -12.10 -17.36 17.61
CA VAL A 280 -10.82 -17.86 18.12
C VAL A 280 -11.10 -18.43 19.50
N ARG A 281 -10.93 -19.75 19.61
CA ARG A 281 -11.18 -20.51 20.84
C ARG A 281 -10.21 -19.97 21.88
N ARG A 282 -10.77 -19.39 22.96
CA ARG A 282 -10.09 -18.92 24.17
C ARG A 282 -8.89 -19.83 24.51
N LEU A 283 -7.67 -19.36 24.25
CA LEU A 283 -6.49 -19.84 24.97
C LEU A 283 -6.34 -18.90 26.15
N THR A 284 -6.80 -19.38 27.30
CA THR A 284 -6.60 -18.71 28.59
C THR A 284 -5.13 -18.71 28.95
N ASN A 285 -4.67 -17.56 29.42
CA ASN A 285 -3.37 -17.23 30.00
C ASN A 285 -2.35 -16.72 29.00
N PHE A 286 -2.35 -15.41 28.70
CA PHE A 286 -1.17 -14.54 28.76
C PHE A 286 -1.64 -13.07 28.89
N TYR A 287 -0.85 -12.32 29.67
CA TYR A 287 -0.94 -10.93 30.12
C TYR A 287 -2.02 -10.00 29.52
N THR A 288 -2.91 -9.52 30.38
CA THR A 288 -3.79 -8.38 30.15
C THR A 288 -2.97 -7.07 30.16
N GLY A 289 -2.30 -6.79 29.04
CA GLY A 289 -1.96 -5.44 28.61
C GLY A 289 -2.99 -5.00 27.57
N ASP A 290 -3.52 -3.80 27.74
CA ASP A 290 -4.71 -3.25 27.08
C ASP A 290 -4.63 -3.18 25.54
N MET A 291 -4.89 -4.30 24.85
CA MET A 291 -5.05 -4.36 23.38
C MET A 291 -6.46 -3.97 22.91
N THR A 292 -7.36 -3.63 23.83
CA THR A 292 -8.75 -3.29 23.52
C THR A 292 -8.91 -1.93 22.83
N ASN A 293 -7.94 -1.02 22.99
CA ASN A 293 -8.00 0.32 22.40
C ASN A 293 -7.53 0.41 20.94
N HIS A 294 -6.87 -0.60 20.37
CA HIS A 294 -6.40 -0.54 18.98
C HIS A 294 -7.43 -1.05 17.95
N TYR A 295 -8.25 -2.04 18.28
CA TYR A 295 -9.28 -2.56 17.38
C TYR A 295 -10.46 -1.60 17.17
N SER A 296 -10.75 -0.73 18.14
CA SER A 296 -11.78 0.31 18.01
C SER A 296 -11.43 1.35 16.94
N THR A 297 -10.15 1.63 16.73
CA THR A 297 -9.70 2.74 15.87
C THR A 297 -9.84 2.43 14.38
N VAL A 298 -9.77 1.16 13.99
CA VAL A 298 -9.95 0.73 12.59
C VAL A 298 -11.43 0.80 12.16
N LEU A 299 -12.37 0.58 13.10
CA LEU A 299 -13.81 0.63 12.83
C LEU A 299 -14.42 2.02 13.12
N SER A 300 -13.80 2.83 13.98
CA SER A 300 -14.34 4.16 14.36
C SER A 300 -14.00 5.28 13.37
N LYS A 301 -13.31 4.98 12.26
CA LYS A 301 -12.98 5.94 11.18
C LYS A 301 -13.69 5.65 9.86
N CYS A 302 -14.70 4.76 9.87
CA CYS A 302 -15.70 4.68 8.80
C CYS A 302 -16.66 5.87 8.86
#